data_AF-A0A6I3LML1-F1
#
_entry.id   AF-A0A6I3LML1-F1
#
_cell.length_a   1.000
_cell.length_b   1.000
_cell.length_c   1.000
_cell.angle_alpha   90.00
_cell.angle_beta   90.00
_cell.angle_gamma   90.00
#
_symmetry.space_group_name_H-M   'P 1'
#
loop_
_entity.id
_entity.type
_entity.pdbx_description
1 polymer ?
#
loop_
_entity_poly.entity_id
_entity_poly.type
_entity_poly.pdbx_seq_one_letter_code
_entity_poly.pdbx_strand_id
1 'polypeptide(L)'
;MKFYTNKLYNSMPSILFKKTRLPVPQQNTNNNIDNGNDAEILAASLLLKSIGAEISWSSRNEDSRKIDLICSYDHPWVKKERLIFFIQVKSGRKFGRIKENGFTLLASAKKAAQRTSHSICIIWIERDTNKSFWAYIHPFSTKTSQKYSNYHLITPAMRFDIARCQAKSINGISEGKGIILKKLKGDLNTKRKYALSNYKRLKSIEIFNPNLGKIEFTRIGWRHMFRKQRNSEHKEKSFTTIPYLDKILLQKPTTIYITEHLQENLNEFEYRICEYVLTYEKVKIELAGSIETINVNIRLLEEIRWPMNWLNNPMLTQMVERRVVLLNAYYK
;
A
#
# COMPACT_ATOMS: atom_id res chain seq x y z
N MET A 1 -54.27 52.04 3.28
CA MET A 1 -53.52 50.78 3.15
C MET A 1 -53.59 50.02 4.47
N LYS A 2 -54.32 48.91 4.54
CA LYS A 2 -54.31 48.02 5.71
C LYS A 2 -53.33 46.88 5.42
N PHE A 3 -52.26 46.79 6.21
CA PHE A 3 -51.35 45.66 6.16
C PHE A 3 -52.05 44.45 6.77
N TYR A 4 -52.33 43.44 5.95
CA TYR A 4 -52.73 42.11 6.44
C TYR A 4 -51.50 41.45 7.07
N THR A 5 -51.45 41.45 8.40
CA THR A 5 -50.52 40.58 9.15
C THR A 5 -50.96 39.13 8.95
N ASN A 6 -50.19 38.37 8.18
CA ASN A 6 -50.34 36.93 8.00
C ASN A 6 -50.11 36.21 9.34
N LYS A 7 -51.20 36.04 10.10
CA LYS A 7 -51.25 35.27 11.34
C LYS A 7 -51.61 33.81 11.03
N LEU A 8 -50.88 33.16 10.13
CA LEU A 8 -51.15 31.76 9.73
C LEU A 8 -49.87 31.01 9.34
N TYR A 9 -48.91 30.91 10.25
CA TYR A 9 -47.96 29.80 10.26
C TYR A 9 -47.69 29.43 11.72
N ASN A 10 -48.69 28.82 12.38
CA ASN A 10 -48.36 27.84 13.41
C ASN A 10 -47.56 26.75 12.69
N SER A 11 -46.25 26.71 12.93
CA SER A 11 -45.33 25.75 12.32
C SER A 11 -45.82 24.34 12.64
N MET A 12 -46.55 23.71 11.72
CA MET A 12 -46.76 22.28 11.82
C MET A 12 -45.37 21.66 11.88
N PRO A 13 -45.02 20.91 12.94
CA PRO A 13 -43.77 20.18 12.94
C PRO A 13 -43.80 19.31 11.68
N SER A 14 -42.75 19.44 10.84
CA SER A 14 -42.59 18.63 9.63
C SER A 14 -43.04 17.19 9.92
N ILE A 15 -43.78 16.60 9.00
CA ILE A 15 -44.22 15.20 9.10
C ILE A 15 -43.00 14.27 9.31
N LEU A 16 -41.81 14.71 8.88
CA LEU A 16 -40.52 14.06 9.07
C LEU A 16 -39.93 14.18 10.49
N PHE A 17 -40.42 15.10 11.34
CA PHE A 17 -40.00 15.24 12.74
C PHE A 17 -40.70 14.26 13.70
N LYS A 18 -41.68 13.48 13.22
CA LYS A 18 -42.11 12.30 13.99
C LYS A 18 -40.88 11.41 14.13
N LYS A 19 -40.40 11.20 15.36
CA LYS A 19 -39.29 10.28 15.70
C LYS A 19 -39.63 8.85 15.25
N THR A 20 -39.59 8.59 13.96
CA THR A 20 -39.51 7.25 13.42
C THR A 20 -38.06 6.83 13.55
N ARG A 21 -37.84 5.66 14.17
CA ARG A 21 -36.51 5.03 14.14
C ARG A 21 -36.13 4.89 12.66
N LEU A 22 -34.88 5.23 12.33
CA LEU A 22 -34.38 5.01 10.97
C LEU A 22 -34.59 3.52 10.62
N PRO A 23 -35.11 3.22 9.41
CA PRO A 23 -35.28 1.84 9.00
C PRO A 23 -33.92 1.13 8.96
N VAL A 24 -33.89 -0.12 9.40
CA VAL A 24 -32.68 -0.96 9.30
C VAL A 24 -32.59 -1.47 7.85
N PRO A 25 -31.47 -1.23 7.14
CA PRO A 25 -31.30 -1.71 5.77
C PRO A 25 -31.47 -3.23 5.66
N GLN A 26 -32.21 -3.69 4.66
CA GLN A 26 -32.45 -5.12 4.44
C GLN A 26 -31.35 -5.73 3.56
N GLN A 27 -30.64 -6.73 4.09
CA GLN A 27 -29.51 -7.38 3.40
C GLN A 27 -29.88 -8.69 2.68
N ASN A 28 -31.17 -8.96 2.48
CA ASN A 28 -31.66 -10.16 1.81
C ASN A 28 -31.47 -10.10 0.28
N THR A 29 -31.73 -11.22 -0.39
CA THR A 29 -31.54 -11.35 -1.85
C THR A 29 -32.43 -10.42 -2.68
N ASN A 30 -33.59 -10.03 -2.14
CA ASN A 30 -34.55 -9.18 -2.84
C ASN A 30 -34.02 -7.76 -3.02
N ASN A 31 -33.14 -7.31 -2.11
CA ASN A 31 -32.51 -6.00 -2.15
C ASN A 31 -31.08 -6.06 -2.70
N ASN A 32 -30.69 -7.13 -3.41
CA ASN A 32 -29.30 -7.30 -3.87
C ASN A 32 -28.82 -6.17 -4.80
N ILE A 33 -29.72 -5.60 -5.59
CA ILE A 33 -29.41 -4.47 -6.50
C ILE A 33 -29.05 -3.25 -5.66
N ASP A 34 -29.91 -2.86 -4.73
CA ASP A 34 -29.70 -1.69 -3.86
C ASP A 34 -28.46 -1.88 -2.99
N ASN A 35 -28.30 -3.05 -2.37
CA ASN A 35 -27.10 -3.39 -1.61
C ASN A 35 -25.81 -3.41 -2.44
N GLY A 36 -25.91 -3.61 -3.76
CA GLY A 36 -24.79 -3.51 -4.69
C GLY A 36 -24.45 -2.05 -4.95
N ASN A 37 -25.45 -1.25 -5.31
CA ASN A 37 -25.30 0.19 -5.55
C ASN A 37 -24.79 0.94 -4.31
N ASP A 38 -25.36 0.67 -3.13
CA ASP A 38 -24.92 1.27 -1.86
C ASP A 38 -23.47 0.92 -1.54
N ALA A 39 -23.05 -0.31 -1.87
CA ALA A 39 -21.67 -0.72 -1.69
C ALA A 39 -20.72 0.02 -2.66
N GLU A 40 -21.13 0.23 -3.91
CA GLU A 40 -20.35 1.02 -4.87
C GLU A 40 -20.20 2.48 -4.40
N ILE A 41 -21.28 3.08 -3.90
CA ILE A 41 -21.27 4.45 -3.33
C ILE A 41 -20.35 4.52 -2.10
N LEU A 42 -20.47 3.55 -1.18
CA LEU A 42 -19.62 3.49 0.00
C LEU A 42 -18.14 3.34 -0.40
N ALA A 43 -17.82 2.44 -1.33
CA ALA A 43 -16.46 2.27 -1.84
C ALA A 43 -15.90 3.57 -2.44
N ALA A 44 -16.67 4.24 -3.30
CA ALA A 44 -16.28 5.52 -3.89
C ALA A 44 -16.01 6.58 -2.80
N SER A 45 -16.89 6.68 -1.79
CA SER A 45 -16.71 7.62 -0.68
C SER A 45 -15.46 7.34 0.15
N LEU A 46 -15.17 6.06 0.41
CA LEU A 46 -14.00 5.64 1.17
C LEU A 46 -12.71 5.92 0.40
N LEU A 47 -12.69 5.71 -0.91
CA LEU A 47 -11.54 6.01 -1.75
C LEU A 47 -11.28 7.52 -1.84
N LEU A 48 -12.33 8.32 -2.04
CA LEU A 48 -12.22 9.78 -2.01
C LEU A 48 -11.61 10.25 -0.69
N LYS A 49 -12.12 9.74 0.45
CA LYS A 49 -11.65 10.13 1.78
C LYS A 49 -10.25 9.61 2.11
N SER A 50 -9.95 8.35 1.80
CA SER A 50 -8.70 7.69 2.24
C SER A 50 -7.50 8.15 1.44
N ILE A 51 -7.63 8.22 0.11
CA ILE A 51 -6.49 8.46 -0.79
C ILE A 51 -6.62 9.74 -1.62
N GLY A 52 -7.69 10.52 -1.43
CA GLY A 52 -7.94 11.74 -2.21
C GLY A 52 -8.23 11.45 -3.67
N ALA A 53 -8.92 10.34 -3.96
CA ALA A 53 -9.13 9.89 -5.33
C ALA A 53 -10.18 10.69 -6.09
N GLU A 54 -9.95 10.88 -7.39
CA GLU A 54 -10.99 11.15 -8.38
C GLU A 54 -11.62 9.85 -8.85
N ILE A 55 -12.95 9.78 -8.83
CA ILE A 55 -13.72 8.59 -9.14
C ILE A 55 -14.57 8.84 -10.39
N SER A 56 -14.42 7.97 -11.38
CA SER A 56 -15.31 7.90 -12.55
C SER A 56 -16.10 6.59 -12.52
N TRP A 57 -17.41 6.69 -12.70
CA TRP A 57 -18.29 5.54 -12.80
C TRP A 57 -18.15 4.92 -14.19
N SER A 58 -17.97 3.61 -14.26
CA SER A 58 -17.93 2.94 -15.56
C SER A 58 -19.34 2.84 -16.15
N SER A 59 -19.46 3.18 -17.44
CA SER A 59 -20.68 2.96 -18.21
C SER A 59 -21.06 1.48 -18.20
N ARG A 60 -22.28 1.16 -17.72
CA ARG A 60 -22.81 -0.22 -17.72
C ARG A 60 -23.07 -0.76 -19.15
N ASN A 61 -23.10 0.12 -20.15
CA ASN A 61 -23.51 -0.19 -21.53
C ASN A 61 -22.35 -0.31 -22.53
N GLU A 62 -21.20 0.33 -22.30
CA GLU A 62 -20.06 0.32 -23.24
C GLU A 62 -19.03 -0.77 -22.92
N ASP A 63 -18.75 -1.00 -21.64
CA ASP A 63 -17.72 -1.93 -21.18
C ASP A 63 -18.33 -3.17 -20.55
N SER A 64 -19.01 -3.99 -21.35
CA SER A 64 -19.47 -5.36 -21.06
C SER A 64 -19.11 -5.94 -19.65
N ARG A 65 -19.76 -5.38 -18.61
CA ARG A 65 -20.04 -5.89 -17.25
C ARG A 65 -18.92 -6.11 -16.22
N LYS A 66 -17.75 -5.45 -16.25
CA LYS A 66 -16.63 -5.90 -15.37
C LYS A 66 -15.89 -4.88 -14.50
N ILE A 67 -15.92 -3.60 -14.83
CA ILE A 67 -15.31 -2.54 -14.01
C ILE A 67 -16.45 -1.69 -13.45
N ASP A 68 -16.45 -1.45 -12.14
CA ASP A 68 -17.50 -0.66 -11.49
C ASP A 68 -17.03 0.81 -11.37
N LEU A 69 -15.77 1.02 -10.98
CA LEU A 69 -15.17 2.35 -10.83
C LEU A 69 -13.79 2.42 -11.49
N ILE A 70 -13.47 3.57 -12.06
CA ILE A 70 -12.12 3.97 -12.44
C ILE A 70 -11.67 5.01 -11.43
N CYS A 71 -10.54 4.76 -10.79
CA CYS A 71 -10.01 5.59 -9.71
C CYS A 71 -8.67 6.16 -10.12
N SER A 72 -8.45 7.46 -9.85
CA SER A 72 -7.15 8.08 -10.05
C SER A 72 -6.77 9.03 -8.91
N TYR A 73 -5.48 9.16 -8.65
CA TYR A 73 -4.95 10.09 -7.66
C TYR A 73 -3.47 10.41 -7.95
N ASP A 74 -2.94 11.46 -7.34
CA ASP A 74 -1.53 11.84 -7.49
C ASP A 74 -0.61 10.75 -6.95
N HIS A 75 0.37 10.34 -7.76
CA HIS A 75 1.34 9.33 -7.41
C HIS A 75 2.08 9.75 -6.12
N PRO A 76 2.12 8.90 -5.07
CA PRO A 76 2.63 9.30 -3.74
C PRO A 76 4.13 9.58 -3.68
N TRP A 77 4.86 9.39 -4.78
CA TRP A 77 6.30 9.62 -4.82
C TRP A 77 6.84 10.05 -6.18
N VAL A 78 6.11 9.85 -7.30
CA VAL A 78 6.48 10.46 -8.59
C VAL A 78 5.73 11.78 -8.77
N LYS A 79 6.45 12.90 -8.79
CA LYS A 79 5.83 14.23 -8.89
C LYS A 79 5.14 14.41 -10.24
N LYS A 80 3.95 15.02 -10.24
CA LYS A 80 3.14 15.35 -11.43
C LYS A 80 2.67 14.13 -12.24
N GLU A 81 2.81 12.92 -11.69
CA GLU A 81 2.20 11.73 -12.27
C GLU A 81 0.94 11.35 -11.52
N ARG A 82 -0.03 10.79 -12.25
CA ARG A 82 -1.26 10.24 -11.69
C ARG A 82 -1.24 8.73 -11.78
N LEU A 83 -1.64 8.07 -10.71
CA LEU A 83 -1.94 6.65 -10.73
C LEU A 83 -3.39 6.47 -11.15
N ILE A 84 -3.66 5.51 -12.03
CA ILE A 84 -5.01 5.16 -12.49
C ILE A 84 -5.17 3.65 -12.30
N PHE A 85 -6.24 3.22 -11.62
CA PHE A 85 -6.53 1.81 -11.41
C PHE A 85 -8.01 1.51 -11.49
N PHE A 86 -8.32 0.29 -11.93
CA PHE A 86 -9.68 -0.19 -12.12
C PHE A 86 -10.15 -0.93 -10.88
N ILE A 87 -11.43 -0.73 -10.55
CA ILE A 87 -12.02 -1.25 -9.33
C ILE A 87 -13.25 -2.07 -9.66
N GLN A 88 -13.37 -3.18 -8.95
CA GLN A 88 -14.60 -3.95 -8.90
C GLN A 88 -15.07 -4.05 -7.45
N VAL A 89 -16.29 -3.60 -7.19
CA VAL A 89 -16.90 -3.61 -5.86
C VAL A 89 -17.71 -4.90 -5.70
N LYS A 90 -17.59 -5.50 -4.52
CA LYS A 90 -18.32 -6.71 -4.15
C LYS A 90 -18.80 -6.57 -2.71
N SER A 91 -20.02 -7.02 -2.41
CA SER A 91 -20.56 -6.94 -1.05
C SER A 91 -21.22 -8.24 -0.62
N GLY A 92 -21.13 -8.53 0.68
CA GLY A 92 -21.74 -9.71 1.30
C GLY A 92 -20.88 -10.98 1.29
N ARG A 93 -21.39 -12.02 1.99
CA ARG A 93 -20.65 -13.25 2.36
C ARG A 93 -20.32 -14.18 1.19
N LYS A 94 -20.93 -13.97 0.01
CA LYS A 94 -20.64 -14.71 -1.22
C LYS A 94 -19.24 -14.39 -1.77
N PHE A 95 -18.69 -13.22 -1.47
CA PHE A 95 -17.43 -12.73 -2.05
C PHE A 95 -16.29 -12.65 -1.04
N GLY A 96 -16.60 -12.54 0.25
CA GLY A 96 -15.58 -12.55 1.30
C GLY A 96 -16.11 -12.99 2.65
N ARG A 97 -15.19 -13.20 3.59
CA ARG A 97 -15.49 -13.55 4.99
C ARG A 97 -14.50 -12.88 5.92
N ILE A 98 -14.98 -12.23 6.98
CA ILE A 98 -14.13 -11.69 8.05
C ILE A 98 -13.37 -12.81 8.75
N LYS A 99 -12.15 -12.50 9.16
CA LYS A 99 -11.31 -13.27 10.06
C LYS A 99 -10.84 -12.35 11.19
N GLU A 100 -10.35 -12.93 12.28
CA GLU A 100 -9.82 -12.18 13.42
C GLU A 100 -8.79 -11.12 12.99
N ASN A 101 -7.82 -11.53 12.17
CA ASN A 101 -6.73 -10.67 11.70
C ASN A 101 -6.80 -10.34 10.20
N GLY A 102 -8.00 -10.22 9.63
CA GLY A 102 -8.18 -9.82 8.22
C GLY A 102 -9.42 -10.37 7.57
N PHE A 103 -9.30 -10.81 6.33
CA PHE A 103 -10.42 -11.38 5.59
C PHE A 103 -9.98 -12.47 4.62
N THR A 104 -10.92 -13.31 4.22
CA THR A 104 -10.74 -14.25 3.11
C THR A 104 -11.52 -13.72 1.93
N LEU A 105 -10.83 -13.44 0.82
CA LEU A 105 -11.45 -13.17 -0.47
C LEU A 105 -11.77 -14.51 -1.14
N LEU A 106 -13.04 -14.73 -1.47
CA LEU A 106 -13.48 -16.00 -2.03
C LEU A 106 -13.20 -16.07 -3.54
N ALA A 107 -13.05 -17.29 -4.05
CA ALA A 107 -12.81 -17.55 -5.47
C ALA A 107 -13.84 -16.89 -6.41
N SER A 108 -15.09 -16.73 -5.97
CA SER A 108 -16.16 -16.05 -6.70
C SER A 108 -15.79 -14.61 -7.08
N ALA A 109 -15.18 -13.85 -6.16
CA ALA A 109 -14.74 -12.48 -6.39
C ALA A 109 -13.55 -12.44 -7.36
N LYS A 110 -12.54 -13.29 -7.14
CA LYS A 110 -11.34 -13.36 -8.00
C LYS A 110 -11.69 -13.79 -9.43
N LYS A 111 -12.60 -14.76 -9.60
CA LYS A 111 -13.10 -15.19 -10.91
C LYS A 111 -13.82 -14.08 -11.66
N ALA A 112 -14.51 -13.18 -10.96
CA ALA A 112 -15.17 -12.03 -11.58
C ALA A 112 -14.12 -11.03 -12.11
N ALA A 113 -13.11 -10.70 -11.29
CA ALA A 113 -12.04 -9.78 -11.67
C ALA A 113 -11.16 -10.33 -12.80
N GLN A 114 -10.76 -11.59 -12.79
CA GLN A 114 -9.83 -12.15 -13.78
C GLN A 114 -10.40 -12.37 -15.19
N ARG A 115 -11.67 -12.02 -15.41
CA ARG A 115 -12.24 -11.96 -16.76
C ARG A 115 -11.80 -10.69 -17.52
N THR A 116 -10.95 -9.86 -16.92
CA THR A 116 -10.36 -8.65 -17.52
C THR A 116 -8.91 -8.90 -17.92
N SER A 117 -8.45 -8.21 -18.97
CA SER A 117 -7.04 -8.16 -19.37
C SER A 117 -6.19 -7.30 -18.43
N HIS A 118 -6.83 -6.39 -17.68
CA HIS A 118 -6.19 -5.48 -16.74
C HIS A 118 -6.18 -6.03 -15.32
N SER A 119 -5.21 -5.58 -14.51
CA SER A 119 -5.27 -5.74 -13.06
C SER A 119 -6.44 -4.97 -12.47
N ILE A 120 -7.14 -5.60 -11.52
CA ILE A 120 -8.32 -5.04 -10.86
C ILE A 120 -8.10 -4.99 -9.35
N CYS A 121 -8.38 -3.85 -8.74
CA CYS A 121 -8.53 -3.73 -7.30
C CYS A 121 -9.95 -4.15 -6.91
N ILE A 122 -10.09 -5.30 -6.25
CA ILE A 122 -11.37 -5.68 -5.67
C ILE A 122 -11.53 -4.94 -4.36
N ILE A 123 -12.64 -4.22 -4.21
CA ILE A 123 -13.10 -3.71 -2.91
C ILE A 123 -14.23 -4.61 -2.42
N TRP A 124 -14.01 -5.24 -1.28
CA TRP A 124 -15.03 -6.05 -0.62
C TRP A 124 -15.58 -5.32 0.60
N ILE A 125 -16.90 -5.08 0.59
CA ILE A 125 -17.62 -4.46 1.68
C ILE A 125 -18.33 -5.53 2.50
N GLU A 126 -17.94 -5.63 3.76
CA GLU A 126 -18.62 -6.44 4.75
C GLU A 126 -19.73 -5.59 5.39
N ARG A 127 -20.97 -6.04 5.20
CA ARG A 127 -22.17 -5.23 5.44
C ARG A 127 -22.58 -5.19 6.91
N ASP A 128 -22.22 -6.20 7.70
CA ASP A 128 -22.63 -6.30 9.11
C ASP A 128 -21.77 -5.39 10.01
N THR A 129 -20.50 -5.24 9.69
CA THR A 129 -19.50 -4.49 10.46
C THR A 129 -19.05 -3.20 9.78
N ASN A 130 -19.53 -2.92 8.56
CA ASN A 130 -19.10 -1.82 7.70
C ASN A 130 -17.58 -1.78 7.44
N LYS A 131 -16.88 -2.90 7.64
CA LYS A 131 -15.46 -3.01 7.29
C LYS A 131 -15.33 -3.20 5.79
N SER A 132 -14.44 -2.40 5.19
CA SER A 132 -14.15 -2.48 3.76
C SER A 132 -12.69 -2.87 3.57
N PHE A 133 -12.46 -3.87 2.73
CA PHE A 133 -11.15 -4.41 2.44
C PHE A 133 -10.84 -4.29 0.95
N TRP A 134 -9.56 -4.23 0.59
CA TRP A 134 -9.10 -4.17 -0.78
C TRP A 134 -8.12 -5.32 -1.10
N ALA A 135 -8.14 -5.80 -2.35
CA ALA A 135 -7.15 -6.74 -2.85
C ALA A 135 -6.85 -6.47 -4.32
N TYR A 136 -5.56 -6.34 -4.66
CA TYR A 136 -5.12 -6.12 -6.04
C TYR A 136 -4.93 -7.47 -6.75
N ILE A 137 -5.77 -7.75 -7.75
CA ILE A 137 -5.79 -9.01 -8.49
C ILE A 137 -5.17 -8.79 -9.86
N HIS A 138 -4.10 -9.53 -10.15
CA HIS A 138 -3.51 -9.54 -11.49
C HIS A 138 -4.20 -10.58 -12.39
N PRO A 139 -4.21 -10.38 -13.72
CA PRO A 139 -4.84 -11.32 -14.66
C PRO A 139 -4.36 -12.76 -14.48
N PHE A 140 -3.08 -12.93 -14.15
CA PHE A 140 -2.43 -14.23 -13.97
C PHE A 140 -2.39 -14.75 -12.52
N SER A 141 -3.06 -14.10 -11.57
CA SER A 141 -3.15 -14.60 -10.19
C SER A 141 -3.87 -15.95 -10.10
N THR A 142 -3.74 -16.66 -8.98
CA THR A 142 -4.50 -17.91 -8.76
C THR A 142 -6.00 -17.61 -8.58
N LYS A 143 -6.88 -18.50 -9.05
CA LYS A 143 -8.35 -18.36 -8.91
C LYS A 143 -8.90 -18.80 -7.55
N THR A 144 -8.05 -19.34 -6.68
CA THR A 144 -8.45 -19.88 -5.39
C THR A 144 -8.70 -18.79 -4.37
N SER A 145 -9.56 -19.09 -3.39
CA SER A 145 -9.78 -18.22 -2.24
C SER A 145 -8.45 -17.91 -1.56
N GLN A 146 -8.27 -16.67 -1.12
CA GLN A 146 -7.02 -16.19 -0.56
C GLN A 146 -7.28 -15.44 0.74
N LYS A 147 -6.42 -15.69 1.73
CA LYS A 147 -6.43 -14.98 3.01
C LYS A 147 -5.58 -13.71 2.88
N TYR A 148 -6.09 -12.63 3.44
CA TYR A 148 -5.46 -11.33 3.51
C TYR A 148 -5.53 -10.85 4.96
N SER A 149 -4.52 -10.09 5.40
CA SER A 149 -4.48 -9.54 6.75
C SER A 149 -5.23 -8.21 6.86
N ASN A 150 -5.33 -7.65 8.07
CA ASN A 150 -5.90 -6.32 8.31
C ASN A 150 -5.17 -5.18 7.59
N TYR A 151 -3.93 -5.41 7.13
CA TYR A 151 -3.21 -4.50 6.22
C TYR A 151 -4.02 -4.12 4.96
N HIS A 152 -4.95 -4.99 4.56
CA HIS A 152 -5.84 -4.80 3.43
C HIS A 152 -7.13 -4.05 3.76
N LEU A 153 -7.29 -3.48 4.95
CA LEU A 153 -8.37 -2.55 5.24
C LEU A 153 -8.22 -1.28 4.38
N ILE A 154 -9.34 -0.72 3.94
CA ILE A 154 -9.32 0.60 3.31
C ILE A 154 -9.03 1.64 4.39
N THR A 155 -7.82 2.16 4.33
CA THR A 155 -7.26 3.18 5.21
C THR A 155 -6.45 4.14 4.34
N PRO A 156 -6.01 5.30 4.87
CA PRO A 156 -5.19 6.22 4.10
C PRO A 156 -3.87 5.62 3.59
N ALA A 157 -3.38 4.59 4.28
CA ALA A 157 -2.18 3.86 3.91
C ALA A 157 -2.30 3.07 2.59
N MET A 158 -3.52 2.75 2.15
CA MET A 158 -3.81 2.12 0.86
C MET A 158 -3.18 2.88 -0.31
N ARG A 159 -3.04 4.21 -0.20
CA ARG A 159 -2.39 5.07 -1.20
C ARG A 159 -1.01 4.56 -1.60
N PHE A 160 -0.23 4.12 -0.62
CA PHE A 160 1.14 3.64 -0.85
C PHE A 160 1.16 2.19 -1.33
N ASP A 161 0.12 1.42 -1.01
CA ASP A 161 0.02 0.01 -1.37
C ASP A 161 -0.36 -0.18 -2.83
N ILE A 162 -1.33 0.60 -3.30
CA ILE A 162 -1.75 0.59 -4.71
C ILE A 162 -0.60 1.03 -5.62
N ALA A 163 0.10 2.11 -5.25
CA ALA A 163 1.29 2.57 -5.96
C ALA A 163 2.36 1.45 -6.07
N ARG A 164 2.60 0.70 -4.99
CA ARG A 164 3.47 -0.49 -5.00
C ARG A 164 3.02 -1.58 -5.95
N CYS A 165 1.72 -1.89 -5.94
CA CYS A 165 1.14 -2.90 -6.81
C CYS A 165 1.32 -2.54 -8.28
N GLN A 166 1.17 -1.26 -8.63
CA GLN A 166 1.33 -0.76 -10.00
C GLN A 166 2.80 -0.64 -10.43
N ALA A 167 3.72 -0.38 -9.51
CA ALA A 167 5.15 -0.33 -9.82
C ALA A 167 5.69 -1.65 -10.41
N LYS A 168 5.00 -2.79 -10.21
CA LYS A 168 5.33 -4.07 -10.86
C LYS A 168 5.17 -4.04 -12.38
N SER A 169 4.21 -3.28 -12.91
CA SER A 169 3.93 -3.18 -14.34
C SER A 169 4.71 -2.06 -15.05
N ILE A 170 5.40 -1.20 -14.31
CA ILE A 170 6.20 -0.11 -14.91
C ILE A 170 7.43 -0.70 -15.59
N ASN A 171 7.75 -0.25 -16.81
CA ASN A 171 8.97 -0.64 -17.52
C ASN A 171 10.22 -0.08 -16.82
N GLY A 172 11.30 -0.87 -16.74
CA GLY A 172 12.54 -0.41 -16.12
C GLY A 172 13.48 -1.55 -15.76
N ILE A 173 14.72 -1.18 -15.40
CA ILE A 173 15.76 -2.13 -14.99
C ILE A 173 15.30 -2.85 -13.71
N SER A 174 15.42 -4.18 -13.71
CA SER A 174 14.99 -5.05 -12.63
C SER A 174 16.08 -6.04 -12.26
N GLU A 175 15.92 -6.67 -11.09
CA GLU A 175 16.69 -7.85 -10.68
C GLU A 175 18.21 -7.58 -10.65
N GLY A 176 18.67 -6.44 -10.15
CA GLY A 176 20.10 -6.19 -9.91
C GLY A 176 21.02 -6.23 -11.14
N LYS A 177 20.48 -6.26 -12.35
CA LYS A 177 21.26 -6.44 -13.59
C LYS A 177 22.24 -5.29 -13.79
N GLY A 178 23.45 -5.64 -14.24
CA GLY A 178 24.52 -4.67 -14.50
C GLY A 178 25.23 -4.14 -13.25
N ILE A 179 24.85 -4.60 -12.05
CA ILE A 179 25.52 -4.22 -10.80
C ILE A 179 26.60 -5.24 -10.48
N ILE A 180 27.85 -4.77 -10.34
CA ILE A 180 29.00 -5.58 -9.97
C ILE A 180 29.58 -5.02 -8.66
N LEU A 181 29.49 -5.78 -7.58
CA LEU A 181 30.07 -5.47 -6.29
C LEU A 181 31.55 -5.87 -6.32
N LYS A 182 32.38 -5.06 -5.69
CA LYS A 182 33.78 -5.41 -5.43
C LYS A 182 33.91 -5.80 -3.96
N LYS A 183 34.34 -7.03 -3.67
CA LYS A 183 34.60 -7.42 -2.28
C LYS A 183 35.69 -6.54 -1.69
N LEU A 184 35.39 -5.96 -0.52
CA LEU A 184 36.35 -5.13 0.17
C LEU A 184 37.51 -5.99 0.69
N LYS A 185 38.74 -5.51 0.50
CA LYS A 185 39.96 -6.11 1.05
C LYS A 185 40.27 -5.50 2.42
N GLY A 186 41.11 -6.17 3.21
CA GLY A 186 41.57 -5.69 4.53
C GLY A 186 40.78 -6.24 5.72
N ASP A 187 41.05 -5.68 6.90
CA ASP A 187 40.42 -6.07 8.15
C ASP A 187 39.00 -5.47 8.32
N LEU A 188 38.24 -5.95 9.30
CA LEU A 188 36.88 -5.48 9.54
C LEU A 188 36.80 -3.97 9.86
N ASN A 189 37.81 -3.41 10.52
CA ASN A 189 37.82 -1.98 10.87
C ASN A 189 37.99 -1.10 9.64
N THR A 190 38.88 -1.48 8.72
CA THR A 190 39.08 -0.77 7.45
C THR A 190 37.80 -0.83 6.60
N LYS A 191 37.20 -2.03 6.46
CA LYS A 191 35.92 -2.21 5.77
C LYS A 191 34.82 -1.34 6.36
N ARG A 192 34.72 -1.30 7.70
CA ARG A 192 33.74 -0.48 8.42
C ARG A 192 33.93 1.01 8.17
N LYS A 193 35.16 1.53 8.20
CA LYS A 193 35.43 2.95 7.92
C LYS A 193 35.00 3.34 6.50
N TYR A 194 35.33 2.51 5.52
CA TYR A 194 34.94 2.72 4.12
C TYR A 194 33.41 2.69 3.94
N ALA A 195 32.74 1.69 4.53
CA ALA A 195 31.30 1.57 4.49
C ALA A 195 30.60 2.73 5.21
N LEU A 196 31.14 3.23 6.33
CA LEU A 196 30.59 4.36 7.07
C LEU A 196 30.68 5.66 6.26
N SER A 197 31.78 5.90 5.55
CA SER A 197 31.92 7.05 4.65
C SER A 197 30.85 7.02 3.55
N ASN A 198 30.68 5.86 2.91
CA ASN A 198 29.62 5.67 1.91
C ASN A 198 28.22 5.83 2.53
N TYR A 199 27.96 5.29 3.72
CA TYR A 199 26.66 5.44 4.38
C TYR A 199 26.33 6.91 4.71
N LYS A 200 27.33 7.70 5.11
CA LYS A 200 27.17 9.15 5.31
C LYS A 200 26.82 9.86 4.00
N ARG A 201 27.48 9.49 2.89
CA ARG A 201 27.12 9.98 1.54
C ARG A 201 25.68 9.60 1.17
N LEU A 202 25.28 8.35 1.40
CA LEU A 202 23.91 7.88 1.10
C LEU A 202 22.86 8.64 1.94
N LYS A 203 23.21 9.03 3.17
CA LYS A 203 22.35 9.86 4.02
C LYS A 203 22.17 11.29 3.50
N SER A 204 23.13 11.84 2.77
CA SER A 204 23.05 13.21 2.24
C SER A 204 22.40 13.31 0.86
N ILE A 205 22.15 12.18 0.19
CA ILE A 205 21.48 12.15 -1.12
C ILE A 205 20.07 11.59 -0.98
N GLU A 206 19.17 11.99 -1.88
CA GLU A 206 17.87 11.35 -1.99
C GLU A 206 17.99 10.08 -2.84
N ILE A 207 17.63 8.94 -2.24
CA ILE A 207 17.61 7.65 -2.94
C ILE A 207 16.16 7.25 -3.11
N PHE A 208 15.81 6.88 -4.33
CA PHE A 208 14.44 6.57 -4.72
C PHE A 208 14.34 5.14 -5.22
N ASN A 209 13.41 4.39 -4.65
CA ASN A 209 13.04 3.07 -5.12
C ASN A 209 11.72 3.14 -5.90
N PRO A 210 11.61 2.52 -7.08
CA PRO A 210 10.38 2.58 -7.88
C PRO A 210 9.15 2.02 -7.17
N ASN A 211 9.32 1.03 -6.28
CA ASN A 211 8.23 0.43 -5.54
C ASN A 211 7.93 1.14 -4.22
N LEU A 212 8.93 1.71 -3.53
CA LEU A 212 8.76 2.25 -2.17
C LEU A 212 9.00 3.76 -2.05
N GLY A 213 9.30 4.45 -3.14
CA GLY A 213 9.62 5.88 -3.14
C GLY A 213 10.94 6.17 -2.42
N LYS A 214 11.01 7.31 -1.74
CA LYS A 214 12.21 7.76 -1.03
C LYS A 214 12.61 6.82 0.11
N ILE A 215 13.89 6.44 0.14
CA ILE A 215 14.51 5.61 1.18
C ILE A 215 15.44 6.45 2.04
N GLU A 216 15.25 6.41 3.36
CA GLU A 216 16.02 7.14 4.35
C GLU A 216 17.14 6.30 4.96
N PHE A 217 18.31 6.91 5.09
CA PHE A 217 19.48 6.34 5.75
C PHE A 217 19.67 7.02 7.10
N THR A 218 19.50 6.27 8.19
CA THR A 218 19.44 6.84 9.54
C THR A 218 20.50 6.25 10.47
N ARG A 219 20.75 6.93 11.59
CA ARG A 219 21.63 6.39 12.65
C ARG A 219 21.07 5.08 13.22
N ILE A 220 19.74 4.96 13.28
CA ILE A 220 19.04 3.75 13.77
C ILE A 220 19.31 2.59 12.81
N GLY A 221 19.16 2.81 11.49
CA GLY A 221 19.47 1.83 10.47
C GLY A 221 20.91 1.31 10.55
N TRP A 222 21.88 2.23 10.67
CA TRP A 222 23.28 1.86 10.86
C TRP A 222 23.50 1.00 12.12
N ARG A 223 22.93 1.42 13.27
CA ARG A 223 23.03 0.67 14.53
C ARG A 223 22.39 -0.72 14.44
N HIS A 224 21.23 -0.81 13.80
CA HIS A 224 20.54 -2.08 13.57
C HIS A 224 21.40 -3.02 12.73
N MET A 225 21.93 -2.53 11.61
CA MET A 225 22.77 -3.31 10.71
C MET A 225 24.03 -3.86 11.38
N PHE A 226 24.64 -3.09 12.30
CA PHE A 226 25.93 -3.44 12.93
C PHE A 226 25.87 -3.71 14.44
N ARG A 227 24.72 -4.16 14.96
CA ARG A 227 24.54 -4.51 16.38
C ARG A 227 25.57 -5.55 16.86
N LYS A 228 25.91 -5.51 18.15
CA LYS A 228 26.98 -6.31 18.75
C LYS A 228 26.80 -7.81 18.46
N GLN A 229 25.58 -8.32 18.63
CA GLN A 229 25.21 -9.73 18.50
C GLN A 229 25.24 -10.28 17.06
N ARG A 230 25.38 -9.43 16.04
CA ARG A 230 25.38 -9.89 14.64
C ARG A 230 26.73 -10.50 14.25
N ASN A 231 26.69 -11.67 13.61
CA ASN A 231 27.86 -12.37 13.08
C ASN A 231 28.75 -11.44 12.22
N SER A 232 30.07 -11.53 12.40
CA SER A 232 31.10 -10.79 11.65
C SER A 232 30.98 -10.98 10.14
N GLU A 233 30.68 -12.19 9.67
CA GLU A 233 30.51 -12.47 8.25
C GLU A 233 29.33 -11.68 7.64
N HIS A 234 28.20 -11.61 8.35
CA HIS A 234 27.06 -10.80 7.92
C HIS A 234 27.35 -9.30 7.95
N LYS A 235 28.16 -8.83 8.91
CA LYS A 235 28.62 -7.44 8.94
C LYS A 235 29.52 -7.14 7.73
N GLU A 236 30.44 -8.05 7.40
CA GLU A 236 31.30 -7.93 6.23
C GLU A 236 30.50 -7.87 4.92
N LYS A 237 29.54 -8.79 4.73
CA LYS A 237 28.62 -8.76 3.58
C LYS A 237 27.90 -7.41 3.46
N SER A 238 27.48 -6.84 4.59
CA SER A 238 26.83 -5.53 4.63
C SER A 238 27.80 -4.40 4.26
N PHE A 239 29.04 -4.41 4.79
CA PHE A 239 30.06 -3.41 4.43
C PHE A 239 30.37 -3.39 2.94
N THR A 240 30.43 -4.56 2.30
CA THR A 240 30.63 -4.69 0.85
C THR A 240 29.43 -4.20 0.06
N THR A 241 28.20 -4.36 0.58
CA THR A 241 26.96 -3.98 -0.13
C THR A 241 26.70 -2.48 -0.09
N ILE A 242 26.96 -1.81 1.05
CA ILE A 242 26.63 -0.40 1.29
C ILE A 242 27.04 0.55 0.15
N PRO A 243 28.28 0.50 -0.38
CA PRO A 243 28.74 1.42 -1.43
C PRO A 243 27.91 1.40 -2.71
N TYR A 244 27.12 0.35 -2.94
CA TYR A 244 26.34 0.11 -4.15
C TYR A 244 24.83 0.32 -3.95
N LEU A 245 24.39 0.69 -2.75
CA LEU A 245 22.96 0.75 -2.42
C LEU A 245 22.16 1.75 -3.23
N ASP A 246 22.76 2.88 -3.62
CA ASP A 246 22.13 3.83 -4.54
C ASP A 246 21.82 3.19 -5.88
N LYS A 247 22.76 2.44 -6.46
CA LYS A 247 22.56 1.72 -7.73
C LYS A 247 21.54 0.59 -7.62
N ILE A 248 21.58 -0.16 -6.51
CA ILE A 248 20.68 -1.30 -6.29
C ILE A 248 19.24 -0.82 -6.08
N LEU A 249 19.05 0.16 -5.20
CA LEU A 249 17.71 0.64 -4.83
C LEU A 249 16.98 1.39 -5.95
N LEU A 250 17.71 1.93 -6.94
CA LEU A 250 17.11 2.53 -8.15
C LEU A 250 16.42 1.50 -9.06
N GLN A 251 16.78 0.21 -8.95
CA GLN A 251 16.17 -0.85 -9.76
C GLN A 251 14.91 -1.40 -9.08
N LYS A 252 14.07 -2.07 -9.88
CA LYS A 252 12.96 -2.87 -9.33
C LYS A 252 13.53 -4.16 -8.70
N PRO A 253 13.16 -4.48 -7.46
CA PRO A 253 13.54 -5.76 -6.86
C PRO A 253 12.85 -6.92 -7.60
N THR A 254 13.49 -8.08 -7.59
CA THR A 254 12.92 -9.33 -8.10
C THR A 254 11.70 -9.72 -7.27
N THR A 255 11.81 -9.64 -5.94
CA THR A 255 10.72 -9.96 -5.01
C THR A 255 10.64 -8.94 -3.89
N ILE A 256 9.41 -8.73 -3.41
CA ILE A 256 9.07 -7.91 -2.25
C ILE A 256 8.14 -8.74 -1.39
N TYR A 257 8.48 -8.92 -0.11
CA TYR A 257 7.60 -9.53 0.86
C TYR A 257 7.63 -8.77 2.18
N ILE A 258 6.53 -8.87 2.92
CA ILE A 258 6.38 -8.31 4.26
C ILE A 258 6.77 -9.42 5.25
N THR A 259 7.72 -9.15 6.13
CA THR A 259 8.13 -10.09 7.19
C THR A 259 7.40 -9.83 8.49
N GLU A 260 7.15 -8.55 8.80
CA GLU A 260 6.49 -8.12 10.03
C GLU A 260 5.52 -6.98 9.71
N HIS A 261 4.39 -6.97 10.40
CA HIS A 261 3.36 -5.95 10.30
C HIS A 261 2.78 -5.68 11.69
N LEU A 262 2.73 -4.40 12.07
CA LEU A 262 2.09 -3.92 13.28
C LEU A 262 1.16 -2.76 12.93
N GLN A 263 0.01 -2.75 13.60
CA GLN A 263 -0.92 -1.63 13.55
C GLN A 263 -1.28 -1.29 14.99
N GLU A 264 -1.09 -0.03 15.36
CA GLU A 264 -1.27 0.44 16.73
C GLU A 264 -1.85 1.84 16.74
N ASN A 265 -2.55 2.17 17.82
CA ASN A 265 -3.07 3.51 18.07
C ASN A 265 -2.23 4.15 19.16
N LEU A 266 -1.69 5.33 18.87
CA LEU A 266 -0.92 6.12 19.81
C LEU A 266 -1.37 7.57 19.74
N ASN A 267 -1.86 8.08 20.87
CA ASN A 267 -2.50 9.39 20.98
C ASN A 267 -3.66 9.53 19.97
N GLU A 268 -3.64 10.57 19.14
CA GLU A 268 -4.69 10.85 18.13
C GLU A 268 -4.42 10.18 16.77
N PHE A 269 -3.36 9.37 16.67
CA PHE A 269 -2.90 8.78 15.42
C PHE A 269 -2.99 7.27 15.44
N GLU A 270 -3.32 6.72 14.28
CA GLU A 270 -3.16 5.33 13.93
C GLU A 270 -1.85 5.16 13.16
N TYR A 271 -1.08 4.15 13.52
CA TYR A 271 0.21 3.82 12.93
C TYR A 271 0.13 2.47 12.24
N ARG A 272 0.81 2.37 11.09
CA ARG A 272 1.08 1.11 10.42
C ARG A 272 2.57 1.00 10.14
N ILE A 273 3.16 -0.04 10.73
CA ILE A 273 4.59 -0.33 10.64
C ILE A 273 4.75 -1.66 9.90
N CYS A 274 5.52 -1.65 8.82
CA CYS A 274 5.77 -2.83 7.99
C CYS A 274 7.28 -3.01 7.74
N GLU A 275 7.80 -4.19 8.02
CA GLU A 275 9.14 -4.58 7.55
C GLU A 275 9.03 -5.24 6.18
N TYR A 276 9.67 -4.63 5.19
CA TYR A 276 9.81 -5.16 3.83
C TYR A 276 11.18 -5.78 3.65
N VAL A 277 11.21 -6.92 2.96
CA VAL A 277 12.45 -7.46 2.40
C VAL A 277 12.37 -7.40 0.88
N LEU A 278 13.35 -6.72 0.30
CA LEU A 278 13.57 -6.61 -1.13
C LEU A 278 14.71 -7.54 -1.52
N THR A 279 14.46 -8.42 -2.49
CA THR A 279 15.50 -9.27 -3.07
C THR A 279 15.84 -8.79 -4.46
N TYR A 280 17.13 -8.60 -4.72
CA TYR A 280 17.69 -8.29 -6.03
C TYR A 280 18.56 -9.47 -6.45
N GLU A 281 18.06 -10.26 -7.39
CA GLU A 281 18.80 -11.37 -7.98
C GLU A 281 19.81 -10.84 -9.01
N LYS A 282 20.58 -11.73 -9.67
CA LYS A 282 21.46 -11.42 -10.82
C LYS A 282 22.48 -10.29 -10.62
N VAL A 283 22.70 -9.90 -9.37
CA VAL A 283 23.80 -9.02 -8.96
C VAL A 283 25.08 -9.83 -9.07
N LYS A 284 26.17 -9.22 -9.52
CA LYS A 284 27.47 -9.87 -9.63
C LYS A 284 28.41 -9.40 -8.52
N ILE A 285 29.31 -10.27 -8.07
CA ILE A 285 30.39 -9.90 -7.15
C ILE A 285 31.74 -10.37 -7.70
N GLU A 286 32.73 -9.49 -7.65
CA GLU A 286 34.11 -9.79 -7.98
C GLU A 286 34.85 -10.33 -6.75
N LEU A 287 35.29 -11.59 -6.82
CA LEU A 287 36.02 -12.30 -5.76
C LEU A 287 37.34 -12.81 -6.32
N ALA A 288 38.45 -12.19 -5.93
CA ALA A 288 39.80 -12.66 -6.27
C ALA A 288 40.01 -12.98 -7.79
N GLY A 289 39.36 -12.23 -8.68
CA GLY A 289 39.46 -12.42 -10.14
C GLY A 289 38.34 -13.27 -10.75
N SER A 290 37.49 -13.91 -9.95
CA SER A 290 36.25 -14.54 -10.44
C SER A 290 35.04 -13.61 -10.29
N ILE A 291 34.03 -13.81 -11.15
CA ILE A 291 32.75 -13.12 -11.06
C ILE A 291 31.68 -14.13 -10.73
N GLU A 292 31.03 -13.96 -9.58
CA GLU A 292 29.94 -14.82 -9.12
C GLU A 292 28.62 -14.07 -9.15
N THR A 293 27.52 -14.80 -9.36
CA THR A 293 26.17 -14.24 -9.25
C THR A 293 25.65 -14.45 -7.83
N ILE A 294 25.17 -13.37 -7.22
CA ILE A 294 24.70 -13.32 -5.83
C ILE A 294 23.32 -12.69 -5.75
N ASN A 295 22.67 -12.89 -4.59
CA ASN A 295 21.38 -12.26 -4.29
C ASN A 295 21.57 -11.19 -3.20
N VAL A 296 21.24 -9.94 -3.51
CA VAL A 296 21.24 -8.87 -2.50
C VAL A 296 19.88 -8.79 -1.83
N ASN A 297 19.87 -8.88 -0.50
CA ASN A 297 18.68 -8.72 0.32
C ASN A 297 18.77 -7.38 1.07
N ILE A 298 17.74 -6.56 0.92
CA ILE A 298 17.61 -5.27 1.61
C ILE A 298 16.36 -5.28 2.46
N ARG A 299 16.49 -4.95 3.75
CA ARG A 299 15.37 -4.78 4.66
C ARG A 299 15.08 -3.31 4.91
N LEU A 300 13.81 -2.95 4.79
CA LEU A 300 13.30 -1.59 4.95
C LEU A 300 12.16 -1.60 5.96
N LEU A 301 12.12 -0.59 6.82
CA LEU A 301 10.99 -0.33 7.72
C LEU A 301 10.16 0.80 7.13
N GLU A 302 8.91 0.53 6.82
CA GLU A 302 7.93 1.56 6.47
C GLU A 302 7.10 1.88 7.71
N GLU A 303 6.97 3.17 8.00
CA GLU A 303 6.07 3.69 9.01
C GLU A 303 5.13 4.69 8.34
N ILE A 304 3.83 4.49 8.50
CA ILE A 304 2.79 5.38 8.01
C ILE A 304 1.90 5.74 9.18
N ARG A 305 1.57 7.03 9.34
CA ARG A 305 0.63 7.49 10.36
C ARG A 305 -0.46 8.39 9.77
N TRP A 306 -1.64 8.33 10.35
CA TRP A 306 -2.79 9.18 10.00
C TRP A 306 -3.71 9.38 11.21
N PRO A 307 -4.56 10.43 11.24
CA PRO A 307 -5.47 10.67 12.36
C PRO A 307 -6.50 9.54 12.50
N MET A 308 -6.81 9.13 13.74
CA MET A 308 -7.81 8.07 13.98
C MET A 308 -9.20 8.43 13.42
N ASN A 309 -9.56 9.71 13.43
CA ASN A 309 -10.82 10.24 12.91
C ASN A 309 -10.76 10.64 11.42
N TRP A 310 -9.83 10.07 10.63
CA TRP A 310 -9.58 10.45 9.24
C TRP A 310 -10.82 10.56 8.34
N LEU A 311 -11.86 9.75 8.57
CA LEU A 311 -13.13 9.82 7.83
C LEU A 311 -13.87 11.16 7.93
N ASN A 312 -13.55 11.95 8.95
CA ASN A 312 -14.14 13.26 9.24
C ASN A 312 -13.23 14.43 8.84
N ASN A 313 -12.02 14.16 8.34
CA ASN A 313 -11.05 15.18 7.98
C ASN A 313 -11.08 15.46 6.47
N PRO A 314 -11.61 16.60 5.99
CA PRO A 314 -11.70 16.90 4.56
C PRO A 314 -10.32 17.14 3.92
N MET A 315 -9.32 17.58 4.70
CA MET A 315 -7.95 17.86 4.23
C MET A 315 -6.96 16.75 4.67
N LEU A 316 -7.40 15.50 4.65
CA LEU A 316 -6.66 14.36 5.21
C LEU A 316 -5.26 14.18 4.62
N THR A 317 -5.07 14.41 3.33
CA THR A 317 -3.80 14.11 2.63
C THR A 317 -2.60 14.86 3.22
N GLN A 318 -2.82 16.02 3.85
CA GLN A 318 -1.78 16.81 4.53
C GLN A 318 -1.41 16.26 5.91
N MET A 319 -2.23 15.36 6.46
CA MET A 319 -2.08 14.77 7.79
C MET A 319 -1.58 13.31 7.74
N VAL A 320 -1.43 12.75 6.53
CA VAL A 320 -0.88 11.41 6.33
C VAL A 320 0.62 11.54 6.13
N GLU A 321 1.39 10.94 7.04
CA GLU A 321 2.84 10.94 6.95
C GLU A 321 3.35 9.54 6.69
N ARG A 322 4.47 9.45 5.97
CA ARG A 322 5.13 8.20 5.65
C ARG A 322 6.65 8.36 5.64
N ARG A 323 7.33 7.36 6.17
CA ARG A 323 8.79 7.23 6.10
C ARG A 323 9.18 5.81 5.76
N VAL A 324 10.27 5.64 5.02
CA VAL A 324 10.86 4.33 4.72
C VAL A 324 12.32 4.37 5.09
N VAL A 325 12.73 3.56 6.08
CA VAL A 325 14.07 3.58 6.64
C VAL A 325 14.81 2.31 6.28
N LEU A 326 16.05 2.42 5.82
CA LEU A 326 16.92 1.27 5.65
C LEU A 326 17.29 0.63 7.00
N LEU A 327 16.94 -0.64 7.20
CA LEU A 327 17.34 -1.41 8.37
C LEU A 327 18.58 -2.26 8.13
N ASN A 328 18.64 -2.93 6.98
CA ASN A 328 19.68 -3.91 6.71
C ASN A 328 19.92 -4.05 5.20
N ALA A 329 21.15 -4.38 4.80
CA ALA A 329 21.47 -4.75 3.43
C ALA A 329 22.66 -5.69 3.40
N TYR A 330 22.54 -6.82 2.71
CA TYR A 330 23.62 -7.81 2.58
C TYR A 330 23.37 -8.71 1.38
N TYR A 331 24.43 -9.29 0.84
CA TYR A 331 24.31 -10.35 -0.17
C TYR A 331 24.36 -11.74 0.45
N LYS A 332 23.70 -12.69 -0.22
CA LYS A 332 23.77 -14.12 0.05
C LYS A 332 24.48 -14.83 -1.09
#